data_AF-A0A9E4Q726-F1
#
_entry.id   AF-A0A9E4Q726-F1
#
_cell.length_a   1.000
_cell.length_b   1.000
_cell.length_c   1.000
_cell.angle_alpha   90.00
_cell.angle_beta   90.00
_cell.angle_gamma   90.00
#
_symmetry.space_group_name_H-M   'P 1'
#
loop_
_entity.id
_entity.type
_entity.pdbx_description
1 polymer ?
#
loop_
_entity_poly.entity_id
_entity_poly.type
_entity_poly.pdbx_seq_one_letter_code
_entity_poly.pdbx_strand_id
1 'polypeptide(L)' 'MEAQTLTFALERETKNTIRYSEQTDGKPQAVGTIYIQKWAMGDRAPKTLTVTVSEGKE' A
#
# COMPACT_ATOMS: atom_id res chain seq x y z
N MET A 1 3.08 19.43 5.32
CA MET A 1 2.48 18.86 4.08
C MET A 1 1.04 18.43 4.35
N GLU A 2 0.09 18.61 3.43
CA GLU A 2 -1.26 18.02 3.60
C GLU A 2 -1.18 16.49 3.45
N ALA A 3 -1.92 15.77 4.30
CA ALA A 3 -1.94 14.31 4.26
C ALA A 3 -2.63 13.82 2.98
N GLN A 4 -1.99 12.91 2.26
CA GLN A 4 -2.54 12.32 1.05
C GLN A 4 -2.93 10.87 1.30
N THR A 5 -4.17 10.53 0.95
CA THR A 5 -4.67 9.16 1.01
C THR A 5 -4.56 8.51 -0.36
N LEU A 6 -3.90 7.35 -0.40
CA LEU A 6 -3.63 6.56 -1.58
C LEU A 6 -4.33 5.20 -1.45
N THR A 7 -4.80 4.68 -2.58
CA THR A 7 -5.45 3.37 -2.65
C THR A 7 -4.56 2.40 -3.42
N PHE A 8 -4.41 1.18 -2.91
CA PHE A 8 -3.66 0.13 -3.56
C PHE A 8 -4.53 -1.12 -3.71
N ALA A 9 -4.32 -1.87 -4.78
CA ALA A 9 -4.96 -3.15 -5.02
C ALA A 9 -3.96 -4.29 -4.80
N LEU A 10 -4.43 -5.40 -4.22
CA LEU A 10 -3.66 -6.63 -4.08
C LEU A 10 -3.23 -7.13 -5.46
N GLU A 11 -1.92 -7.13 -5.70
CA GLU A 11 -1.36 -7.63 -6.95
C GLU A 11 -1.12 -9.14 -6.85
N ARG A 12 -0.34 -9.57 -5.85
CA ARG A 12 -0.02 -10.97 -5.60
C ARG A 12 0.54 -11.20 -4.20
N GLU A 13 0.53 -12.45 -3.79
CA GLU A 13 1.24 -12.90 -2.59
C GLU A 13 2.50 -13.69 -2.97
N THR A 14 3.53 -13.57 -2.14
CA THR A 14 4.75 -14.39 -2.21
C THR A 14 4.90 -15.21 -0.93
N LYS A 15 6.06 -15.85 -0.75
CA LYS A 15 6.38 -16.63 0.47
C LYS A 15 6.21 -15.78 1.74
N ASN A 16 6.75 -14.56 1.76
CA ASN A 16 6.84 -13.75 2.97
C ASN A 16 6.12 -12.40 2.85
N THR A 17 5.78 -11.97 1.64
CA THR A 17 5.23 -10.63 1.41
C THR A 17 3.93 -10.68 0.62
N ILE A 18 3.12 -9.64 0.81
CA ILE A 18 1.95 -9.31 0.04
C ILE A 18 2.29 -8.05 -0.75
N ARG A 19 2.08 -8.10 -2.06
CA ARG A 19 2.37 -6.99 -2.97
C ARG A 19 1.10 -6.24 -3.30
N TYR A 20 1.15 -4.92 -3.14
CA TYR A 20 0.07 -4.00 -3.43
C TYR A 20 0.53 -2.99 -4.49
N SER A 21 -0.28 -2.82 -5.54
CA SER A 21 -0.02 -1.85 -6.61
C SER A 21 -0.88 -0.60 -6.42
N GLU A 22 -0.25 0.57 -6.40
CA GLU A 22 -0.92 1.87 -6.28
C GLU A 22 -1.90 2.06 -7.45
N GLN A 23 -3.14 2.41 -7.12
CA GLN A 23 -4.15 2.74 -8.10
C GLN A 23 -3.96 4.19 -8.52
N THR A 24 -3.60 4.39 -9.78
CA THR A 24 -3.38 5.72 -10.34
C THR A 24 -4.50 6.10 -11.30
N ASP A 25 -5.26 7.13 -10.94
CA ASP A 25 -6.30 7.71 -11.81
C ASP A 25 -5.67 8.63 -12.88
N GLY A 26 -4.76 8.07 -13.68
CA GLY A 26 -4.06 8.81 -14.76
C GLY A 26 -2.91 9.72 -14.32
N LYS A 27 -2.53 9.69 -13.04
CA LYS A 27 -1.35 10.40 -12.50
C LYS A 27 -0.15 9.45 -12.36
N PRO A 28 1.09 9.96 -12.32
CA PRO A 28 2.24 9.16 -11.88
C PRO A 28 2.03 8.63 -10.45
N GLN A 29 2.62 7.47 -10.16
CA GLN A 29 2.58 6.88 -8.81
C GLN A 29 3.24 7.81 -7.79
N ALA A 30 2.60 8.02 -6.64
CA ALA A 30 3.17 8.82 -5.55
C ALA A 30 4.17 8.00 -4.72
N VAL A 31 3.96 6.68 -4.60
CA VAL A 31 4.81 5.77 -3.81
C VAL A 31 5.26 4.57 -4.65
N GLY A 32 4.37 3.97 -5.43
CA GLY A 32 4.66 2.82 -6.27
C GLY A 32 4.15 1.49 -5.71
N THR A 33 4.92 0.40 -5.82
CA THR A 33 4.50 -0.91 -5.27
C THR A 33 4.89 -1.01 -3.80
N ILE A 34 3.94 -1.41 -2.94
CA ILE A 34 4.21 -1.67 -1.53
C ILE A 34 4.30 -3.17 -1.28
N TYR A 35 5.32 -3.55 -0.51
CA TYR A 35 5.54 -4.91 -0.02
C TYR A 35 5.27 -4.93 1.47
N ILE A 36 4.18 -5.59 1.89
CA ILE A 36 3.87 -5.77 3.30
C ILE A 36 4.25 -7.19 3.71
N GLN A 37 4.95 -7.32 4.83
CA GLN A 37 5.26 -8.64 5.37
C GLN A 37 3.99 -9.34 5.84
N LYS A 38 3.84 -10.63 5.53
CA LYS A 38 2.63 -11.41 5.88
C LYS A 38 2.32 -11.38 7.37
N TRP A 39 3.34 -11.41 8.22
CA TRP A 39 3.17 -11.36 9.68
C TRP A 39 2.46 -10.07 10.15
N ALA A 40 2.55 -8.97 9.39
CA ALA A 40 1.94 -7.69 9.75
C ALA A 40 0.45 -7.60 9.37
N MET A 41 -0.05 -8.51 8.53
CA MET A 41 -1.42 -8.47 7.98
C MET A 41 -2.34 -9.55 8.55
N GLY A 42 -1.82 -10.44 9.41
CA GLY A 42 -2.58 -11.54 9.98
C GLY A 42 -2.98 -12.60 8.94
N ASP A 43 -4.08 -13.30 9.18
CA ASP A 43 -4.46 -14.50 8.43
C ASP A 43 -4.94 -14.25 6.99
N ARG A 44 -5.44 -13.04 6.68
CA ARG A 44 -6.01 -12.74 5.35
C ARG A 44 -5.65 -11.33 4.90
N ALA A 45 -4.94 -11.25 3.78
CA ALA A 45 -4.65 -10.00 3.11
C ALA A 45 -5.95 -9.38 2.54
N PRO A 46 -6.25 -8.10 2.84
CA PRO A 46 -7.33 -7.38 2.18
C PRO A 46 -7.01 -7.17 0.70
N LYS A 47 -8.05 -7.16 -0.15
CA LYS A 47 -7.89 -6.88 -1.59
C LYS A 47 -7.54 -5.43 -1.89
N THR A 48 -7.90 -4.53 -0.99
CA THR A 48 -7.66 -3.08 -1.11
C THR A 48 -6.95 -2.60 0.14
N LEU A 49 -5.92 -1.79 -0.05
CA LEU A 49 -5.14 -1.18 1.02
C LEU A 49 -5.22 0.33 0.87
N THR A 50 -5.48 1.02 1.97
CA THR A 50 -5.44 2.48 2.06
C THR A 50 -4.19 2.89 2.81
N VAL A 51 -3.38 3.76 2.21
CA VAL A 51 -2.15 4.29 2.83
C VAL A 51 -2.26 5.80 2.89
N THR A 52 -1.99 6.37 4.06
CA THR A 52 -1.92 7.81 4.25
C THR A 52 -0.45 8.22 4.34
N VAL A 53 -0.04 9.13 3.47
CA VAL A 53 1.29 9.75 3.49
C VAL A 53 1.14 11.12 4.14
N SER A 54 1.84 11.35 5.24
CA SER A 54 1.86 12.62 5.95
C SER A 54 3.25 12.93 6.48
N GLU A 55 3.47 14.19 6.84
CA GLU A 55 4.68 14.62 7.54
C GLU A 55 4.75 13.95 8.92
N GLY A 56 5.89 13.32 9.23
CA GLY A 56 6.16 12.78 10.56
C GLY A 56 6.42 13.90 11.55
N LYS A 57 5.92 13.76 12.78
CA LYS A 57 6.30 14.65 13.88
C LYS A 57 7.53 14.07 14.56
N GLU A 58 8.55 14.90 14.73
CA GLU A 58 9.80 14.58 15.44
C GLU A 58 9.58 14.41 16.95
#